data_AF-A0A3M7DRK8-F1
#
_entry.id   AF-A0A3M7DRK8-F1
#
_cell.length_a   1.000
_cell.length_b   1.000
_cell.length_c   1.000
_cell.angle_alpha   90.00
_cell.angle_beta   90.00
_cell.angle_gamma   90.00
#
_symmetry.space_group_name_H-M   'P 1'
#
loop_
_entity.id
_entity.type
_entity.pdbx_description
1 polymer ?
#
loop_
_entity_poly.entity_id
_entity_poly.type
_entity_poly.pdbx_seq_one_letter_code
_entity_poly.pdbx_strand_id
1 'polypeptide(L)'
;MSSQEETTTTPKQLAASSTAPPSSDSTLPTSPAPPRHNGNTNMTTGKQRDSDQADSQPSNPRLAALEFKRERLLNTLADLQAQRSQLVSEAKLPSGLDMPPDWSDEQKNKQALATANGAIKDHIQLLHKYNEMKDIGLGLMGLIADKRGVRIGTVMEDFGMDEKD
;
A
#
# COMPACT_ATOMS: atom_id res chain seq x y z
N MET A 1 26.23 -69.74 -10.51
CA MET A 1 25.68 -70.23 -11.79
C MET A 1 24.74 -69.16 -12.34
N SER A 2 24.82 -68.91 -13.65
CA SER A 2 23.99 -68.03 -14.51
C SER A 2 24.10 -66.52 -14.26
N SER A 3 24.77 -65.71 -15.09
CA SER A 3 24.68 -65.46 -16.55
C SER A 3 23.62 -64.42 -16.93
N GLN A 4 24.07 -63.53 -17.82
CA GLN A 4 23.54 -62.26 -18.30
C GLN A 4 22.28 -62.41 -19.16
N GLU A 5 21.52 -61.32 -19.36
CA GLU A 5 21.24 -60.75 -20.69
C GLU A 5 20.52 -59.38 -20.59
N GLU A 6 20.93 -58.48 -21.46
CA GLU A 6 20.48 -57.10 -21.67
C GLU A 6 19.11 -57.04 -22.40
N THR A 7 18.38 -55.93 -22.29
CA THR A 7 17.76 -55.26 -23.46
C THR A 7 17.30 -53.84 -23.12
N THR A 8 17.99 -52.90 -23.75
CA THR A 8 17.59 -51.55 -24.18
C THR A 8 16.14 -51.44 -24.67
N THR A 9 15.42 -50.34 -24.36
CA THR A 9 14.64 -49.54 -25.34
C THR A 9 14.14 -48.23 -24.71
N THR A 10 14.68 -47.12 -25.23
CA THR A 10 14.07 -45.78 -25.30
C THR A 10 13.46 -45.62 -26.70
N PRO A 11 12.31 -44.94 -26.84
CA PRO A 11 12.26 -43.66 -27.59
C PRO A 11 11.45 -42.59 -26.81
N LYS A 12 11.85 -41.31 -26.71
CA LYS A 12 11.78 -40.21 -27.72
C LYS A 12 10.33 -39.95 -28.18
N GLN A 13 9.73 -38.75 -28.27
CA GLN A 13 9.95 -37.34 -27.92
C GLN A 13 8.71 -36.60 -28.51
N LEU A 14 8.50 -35.34 -28.11
CA LEU A 14 7.73 -34.27 -28.81
C LEU A 14 6.24 -34.13 -28.46
N ALA A 15 5.92 -33.08 -27.70
CA ALA A 15 5.27 -31.89 -28.26
C ALA A 15 5.24 -30.76 -27.22
N ALA A 16 5.78 -29.61 -27.60
CA ALA A 16 5.69 -28.36 -26.86
C ALA A 16 4.25 -27.84 -26.85
N SER A 17 3.81 -27.27 -25.73
CA SER A 17 2.88 -26.14 -25.77
C SER A 17 3.18 -25.19 -24.62
N SER A 18 3.78 -24.07 -25.01
CA SER A 18 3.85 -22.84 -24.26
C SER A 18 2.43 -22.37 -23.93
N THR A 19 2.17 -21.96 -22.69
CA THR A 19 1.01 -21.11 -22.41
C THR A 19 1.48 -20.00 -21.47
N ALA A 20 1.71 -18.85 -22.09
CA ALA A 20 2.07 -17.59 -21.46
C ALA A 20 0.96 -17.08 -20.51
N PRO A 21 1.29 -16.21 -19.54
CA PRO A 21 0.29 -15.51 -18.74
C PRO A 21 -0.54 -14.54 -19.61
N PRO A 22 -1.84 -14.36 -19.35
CA PRO A 22 -2.62 -13.37 -20.08
C PRO A 22 -2.27 -11.95 -19.59
N SER A 23 -1.49 -11.23 -20.40
CA SER A 23 -1.45 -9.77 -20.41
C SER A 23 -2.44 -9.26 -21.46
N SER A 24 -3.43 -8.49 -21.02
CA SER A 24 -4.22 -7.50 -21.77
C SER A 24 -4.94 -6.67 -20.70
N ASP A 25 -4.55 -5.43 -20.39
CA ASP A 25 -4.69 -4.20 -21.20
C ASP A 25 -6.13 -3.93 -21.65
N SER A 26 -6.54 -2.66 -21.51
CA SER A 26 -7.90 -2.08 -21.63
C SER A 26 -8.71 -2.09 -20.31
N THR A 27 -9.08 -0.96 -19.69
CA THR A 27 -9.55 0.31 -20.27
C THR A 27 -9.26 1.48 -19.33
N LEU A 28 -8.54 2.50 -19.82
CA LEU A 28 -8.53 3.82 -19.19
C LEU A 28 -9.86 4.53 -19.51
N PRO A 29 -10.57 5.13 -18.54
CA PRO A 29 -11.71 5.98 -18.86
C PRO A 29 -11.24 7.31 -19.47
N THR A 30 -11.83 7.61 -20.62
CA THR A 30 -11.65 8.74 -21.52
C THR A 30 -11.79 10.11 -20.83
N SER A 31 -10.83 11.01 -21.11
CA SER A 31 -10.89 12.45 -20.82
C SER A 31 -12.16 13.13 -21.38
N PRO A 32 -12.84 14.00 -20.61
CA PRO A 32 -13.85 14.89 -21.18
C PRO A 32 -13.18 16.11 -21.83
N ALA A 33 -13.49 16.34 -23.10
CA ALA A 33 -13.11 17.56 -23.83
C ALA A 33 -13.92 18.79 -23.34
N PRO A 34 -13.36 20.02 -23.37
CA PRO A 34 -14.11 21.23 -23.06
C PRO A 34 -14.96 21.69 -24.26
N PRO A 35 -16.08 22.39 -24.02
CA PRO A 35 -16.99 22.83 -25.08
C PRO A 35 -16.42 24.02 -25.86
N ARG A 36 -16.62 23.98 -27.18
CA ARG A 36 -16.47 25.12 -28.08
C ARG A 36 -17.73 25.98 -28.02
N HIS A 37 -17.60 27.27 -27.72
CA HIS A 37 -18.59 28.27 -28.15
C HIS A 37 -17.89 29.51 -28.70
N ASN A 38 -18.18 29.77 -29.97
CA ASN A 38 -17.84 30.98 -30.72
C ASN A 38 -18.68 32.17 -30.24
N GLY A 39 -18.09 33.35 -30.19
CA GLY A 39 -18.75 34.64 -30.01
C GLY A 39 -17.85 35.79 -30.48
N ASN A 40 -17.87 36.04 -31.80
CA ASN A 40 -17.52 37.31 -32.46
C ASN A 40 -18.28 38.49 -31.79
N THR A 41 -17.89 39.78 -31.73
CA THR A 41 -16.94 40.69 -32.40
C THR A 41 -17.11 42.06 -31.72
N ASN A 42 -16.06 42.86 -31.50
CA ASN A 42 -15.94 44.19 -32.14
C ASN A 42 -14.73 45.04 -31.66
N MET A 43 -13.96 45.42 -32.68
CA MET A 43 -13.13 46.61 -32.89
C MET A 43 -13.21 47.76 -31.86
N THR A 44 -12.06 48.15 -31.32
CA THR A 44 -11.72 49.58 -31.16
C THR A 44 -10.24 49.79 -31.47
N THR A 45 -10.02 50.67 -32.43
CA THR A 45 -8.75 51.04 -33.05
C THR A 45 -8.00 51.99 -32.12
N GLY A 46 -6.76 51.65 -31.77
CA GLY A 46 -5.88 52.52 -30.97
C GLY A 46 -4.43 52.19 -31.25
N LYS A 47 -3.92 52.71 -32.37
CA LYS A 47 -2.53 52.59 -32.80
C LYS A 47 -1.70 53.65 -32.06
N GLN A 48 -0.79 53.24 -31.19
CA GLN A 48 0.49 53.92 -31.04
C GLN A 48 1.54 52.97 -30.44
N ARG A 49 2.63 52.82 -31.20
CA ARG A 49 3.87 52.16 -30.83
C ARG A 49 4.56 53.00 -29.76
N ASP A 50 5.09 52.36 -28.73
CA ASP A 50 6.49 52.60 -28.38
C ASP A 50 7.10 51.33 -27.82
N SER A 51 8.32 51.11 -28.30
CA SER A 51 9.19 49.98 -28.00
C SER A 51 9.87 50.19 -26.66
N ASP A 52 9.72 49.25 -25.74
CA ASP A 52 10.82 48.86 -24.87
C ASP A 52 10.76 47.36 -24.58
N GLN A 53 11.95 46.78 -24.63
CA GLN A 53 12.26 45.43 -25.02
C GLN A 53 12.11 44.50 -23.82
N ALA A 54 10.92 43.92 -23.66
CA ALA A 54 10.74 42.73 -22.83
C ALA A 54 11.31 41.53 -23.60
N ASP A 55 12.47 41.05 -23.17
CA ASP A 55 13.09 39.82 -23.67
C ASP A 55 12.07 38.69 -23.60
N SER A 56 11.61 38.34 -24.80
CA SER A 56 10.68 37.29 -25.08
C SER A 56 11.47 35.99 -25.18
N GLN A 57 11.67 35.32 -24.04
CA GLN A 57 11.87 33.88 -24.12
C GLN A 57 10.52 33.24 -24.48
N PRO A 58 10.43 32.45 -25.58
CA PRO A 58 9.39 31.45 -25.67
C PRO A 58 9.75 30.40 -24.62
N SER A 59 9.31 30.60 -23.38
CA SER A 59 9.35 29.58 -22.35
C SER A 59 8.55 28.41 -22.92
N ASN A 60 9.26 27.42 -23.46
CA ASN A 60 8.66 26.23 -24.02
C ASN A 60 7.56 25.80 -23.02
N PRO A 61 6.29 25.62 -23.44
CA PRO A 61 5.20 25.35 -22.49
C PRO A 61 5.49 24.11 -21.63
N ARG A 62 6.35 23.23 -22.15
CA ARG A 62 6.93 22.08 -21.44
C ARG A 62 7.85 22.45 -20.27
N LEU A 63 8.68 23.50 -20.39
CA LEU A 63 9.53 24.00 -19.31
C LEU A 63 8.68 24.60 -18.18
N ALA A 64 7.70 25.44 -18.50
CA ALA A 64 6.77 25.98 -17.51
C ALA A 64 5.98 24.86 -16.79
N ALA A 65 5.53 23.84 -17.53
CA ALA A 65 4.90 22.67 -16.94
C ALA A 65 5.85 21.82 -16.08
N LEU A 66 7.15 21.79 -16.39
CA LEU A 66 8.17 21.13 -15.56
C LEU A 66 8.44 21.92 -14.27
N GLU A 67 8.52 23.24 -14.36
CA GLU A 67 8.71 24.13 -13.21
C GLU A 67 7.54 24.02 -12.24
N PHE A 68 6.30 24.08 -12.74
CA PHE A 68 5.12 23.84 -11.92
C PHE A 68 5.15 22.48 -11.21
N LYS A 69 5.57 21.41 -11.91
CA LYS A 69 5.73 20.09 -11.29
C LYS A 69 6.83 20.09 -10.24
N ARG A 70 7.95 20.77 -10.49
CA ARG A 70 9.06 20.89 -9.54
C ARG A 70 8.60 21.62 -8.29
N GLU A 71 7.92 22.75 -8.43
CA GLU A 71 7.36 23.51 -7.30
C GLU A 71 6.36 22.68 -6.51
N ARG A 72 5.46 21.97 -7.20
CA ARG A 72 4.52 21.05 -6.54
C ARG A 72 5.25 19.98 -5.73
N LEU A 73 6.27 19.36 -6.30
CA LEU A 73 7.06 18.34 -5.61
C LEU A 73 7.82 18.90 -4.41
N LEU A 74 8.36 20.11 -4.53
CA LEU A 74 9.04 20.80 -3.42
C LEU A 74 8.05 21.13 -2.29
N ASN A 75 6.86 21.64 -2.61
CA ASN A 75 5.81 21.89 -1.64
C ASN A 75 5.36 20.60 -0.95
N THR A 76 5.18 19.51 -1.71
CA THR A 76 4.85 18.19 -1.12
C THR A 76 5.99 17.68 -0.24
N LEU A 77 7.26 17.88 -0.63
CA LEU A 77 8.38 17.48 0.21
C LEU A 77 8.41 18.25 1.53
N ALA A 78 8.19 19.57 1.49
CA ALA A 78 8.16 20.40 2.67
C ALA A 78 7.01 20.01 3.62
N ASP A 79 5.82 19.75 3.07
CA ASP A 79 4.67 19.27 3.84
C ASP A 79 4.96 17.91 4.51
N LEU A 80 5.47 16.94 3.75
CA LEU A 80 5.84 15.63 4.30
C LEU A 80 6.95 15.71 5.35
N GLN A 81 7.91 16.62 5.18
CA GLN A 81 8.96 16.85 6.17
C GLN A 81 8.41 17.45 7.47
N ALA A 82 7.46 18.39 7.38
CA ALA A 82 6.79 18.97 8.54
C ALA A 82 5.93 17.93 9.28
N GLN A 83 5.17 17.12 8.55
CA GLN A 83 4.38 16.02 9.14
C GLN A 83 5.28 15.00 9.83
N ARG A 84 6.42 14.67 9.21
CA ARG A 84 7.40 13.74 9.81
C ARG A 84 7.97 14.30 11.11
N SER A 85 8.39 15.56 11.17
CA SER A 85 8.98 16.12 12.39
C SER A 85 7.98 16.17 13.54
N GLN A 86 6.70 16.44 13.24
CA GLN A 86 5.60 16.40 14.20
C GLN A 86 5.37 14.98 14.74
N LEU A 87 5.32 13.96 13.88
CA LEU A 87 5.14 12.58 14.32
C LEU A 87 6.32 12.07 15.14
N VAL A 88 7.55 12.48 14.81
CA VAL A 88 8.76 12.07 15.52
C VAL A 88 8.85 12.72 16.91
N SER A 89 8.33 13.94 17.11
CA SER A 89 8.29 14.56 18.43
C SER A 89 7.22 13.95 19.34
N GLU A 90 6.12 13.46 18.78
CA GLU A 90 5.07 12.74 19.51
C GLU A 90 5.47 11.29 19.85
N ALA A 91 6.33 10.68 19.03
CA ALA A 91 6.76 9.30 19.21
C ALA A 91 7.56 9.09 20.51
N LYS A 92 7.15 8.07 21.28
CA LYS A 92 7.85 7.61 22.48
C LYS A 92 8.66 6.35 22.19
N LEU A 93 9.69 6.12 23.00
CA LEU A 93 10.42 4.86 23.01
C LEU A 93 9.48 3.70 23.37
N PRO A 94 9.80 2.45 22.99
CA PRO A 94 9.01 1.29 23.40
C PRO A 94 8.90 1.14 24.93
N SER A 95 9.83 1.73 25.68
CA SER A 95 9.79 1.82 27.15
C SER A 95 8.85 2.92 27.69
N GLY A 96 8.14 3.65 26.82
CA GLY A 96 7.24 4.75 27.17
C GLY A 96 7.93 6.08 27.50
N LEU A 97 9.26 6.14 27.40
CA LEU A 97 10.06 7.33 27.69
C LEU A 97 10.24 8.20 26.44
N ASP A 98 10.43 9.50 26.63
CA ASP A 98 10.71 10.42 25.53
C ASP A 98 12.06 10.12 24.87
N MET A 99 12.16 10.43 23.58
CA MET A 99 13.39 10.22 22.82
C MET A 99 14.48 11.22 23.24
N PRO A 100 15.73 10.77 23.49
CA PRO A 100 16.78 11.65 23.96
C PRO A 100 17.03 12.84 23.02
N PRO A 101 17.29 14.04 23.57
CA PRO A 101 17.55 15.23 22.76
C PRO A 101 18.82 15.08 21.90
N ASP A 102 19.81 14.32 22.38
CA ASP A 102 21.14 14.14 21.77
C ASP A 102 21.15 13.28 20.48
N TRP A 103 20.02 12.68 20.10
CA TRP A 103 19.93 11.87 18.88
C TRP A 103 19.70 12.72 17.62
N SER A 104 20.32 12.31 16.52
CA SER A 104 20.06 12.91 15.21
C SER A 104 18.64 12.64 14.72
N ASP A 105 18.10 13.51 13.87
CA ASP A 105 16.75 13.36 13.30
C ASP A 105 16.57 12.05 12.51
N GLU A 106 17.65 11.52 11.96
CA GLU A 106 17.66 10.23 11.29
C GLU A 106 17.52 9.07 12.29
N GLN A 107 18.27 9.10 13.40
CA GLN A 107 18.16 8.11 14.47
C GLN A 107 16.77 8.13 15.10
N LYS A 108 16.26 9.33 15.36
CA LYS A 108 14.92 9.55 15.90
C LYS A 108 13.84 8.94 15.01
N ASN A 109 13.90 9.22 13.71
CA ASN A 109 12.96 8.64 12.74
C ASN A 109 13.08 7.11 12.64
N LYS A 110 14.31 6.57 12.57
CA LYS A 110 14.51 5.13 12.51
C LYS A 110 13.92 4.43 13.74
N GLN A 111 14.11 5.01 14.93
CA GLN A 111 13.54 4.47 16.15
C GLN A 111 12.02 4.58 16.19
N ALA A 112 11.44 5.71 15.79
CA ALA A 112 9.99 5.89 15.72
C ALA A 112 9.35 4.85 14.77
N LEU A 113 9.93 4.66 13.59
CA LEU A 113 9.51 3.63 12.64
C LEU A 113 9.68 2.21 13.19
N ALA A 114 10.80 1.92 13.86
CA ALA A 114 11.03 0.61 14.48
C ALA A 114 9.99 0.31 15.57
N THR A 115 9.66 1.31 16.39
CA THR A 115 8.68 1.20 17.47
C THR A 115 7.27 0.97 16.91
N ALA A 116 6.87 1.74 15.90
CA ALA A 116 5.58 1.56 15.22
C ALA A 116 5.46 0.18 14.56
N ASN A 117 6.51 -0.27 13.86
CA ASN A 117 6.54 -1.60 13.25
C ASN A 117 6.51 -2.72 14.31
N GLY A 118 7.17 -2.52 15.45
CA GLY A 118 7.10 -3.43 16.60
C GLY A 118 5.66 -3.58 17.11
N ALA A 119 5.00 -2.45 17.40
CA ALA A 119 3.62 -2.44 17.88
C ALA A 119 2.65 -3.13 16.90
N ILE A 120 2.80 -2.89 15.59
CA ILE A 120 1.97 -3.56 14.57
C ILE A 120 2.22 -5.08 14.58
N LYS A 121 3.49 -5.50 14.65
CA LYS A 121 3.83 -6.93 14.71
C LYS A 121 3.27 -7.61 15.96
N ASP A 122 3.38 -6.96 17.11
CA ASP A 122 2.86 -7.48 18.37
C ASP A 122 1.34 -7.62 18.32
N HIS A 123 0.64 -6.64 17.73
CA HIS A 123 -0.80 -6.72 17.53
C HIS A 123 -1.21 -7.85 16.58
N ILE A 124 -0.51 -8.01 15.45
CA ILE A 124 -0.73 -9.11 14.51
C ILE A 124 -0.53 -10.47 15.19
N GLN A 125 0.54 -10.62 15.98
CA GLN A 125 0.79 -11.84 16.74
C GLN A 125 -0.29 -12.11 17.77
N LEU A 126 -0.75 -11.08 18.49
CA LEU A 126 -1.80 -11.24 19.49
C LEU A 126 -3.11 -11.67 18.85
N LEU A 127 -3.47 -11.10 17.70
CA LEU A 127 -4.67 -11.48 16.96
C LEU A 127 -4.58 -12.93 16.44
N HIS A 128 -3.43 -13.34 15.91
CA HIS A 128 -3.23 -14.72 15.49
C HIS A 128 -3.32 -15.71 16.66
N LYS A 129 -2.65 -15.41 17.78
CA LYS A 129 -2.71 -16.25 18.98
C LYS A 129 -4.13 -16.35 19.52
N TYR A 130 -4.87 -15.24 19.55
CA TYR A 130 -6.26 -15.22 19.97
C TYR A 130 -7.13 -16.10 19.07
N ASN A 131 -7.05 -15.93 17.75
CA ASN A 131 -7.83 -16.73 16.81
C ASN A 131 -7.50 -18.22 16.94
N GLU A 132 -6.21 -18.57 17.04
CA GLU A 132 -5.79 -19.96 17.22
C GLU A 132 -6.36 -20.58 18.51
N MET A 133 -6.28 -19.86 19.64
CA MET A 133 -6.86 -20.33 20.90
C MET A 133 -8.39 -20.42 20.84
N LYS A 134 -9.05 -19.46 20.19
CA LYS A 134 -10.50 -19.45 20.00
C LYS A 134 -10.96 -20.64 19.17
N ASP A 135 -10.30 -20.92 18.05
CA ASP A 135 -10.64 -22.02 17.16
C ASP A 135 -10.44 -23.39 17.84
N ILE A 136 -9.34 -23.54 18.60
CA ILE A 136 -9.10 -24.75 19.40
C ILE A 136 -10.17 -24.89 20.50
N GLY A 137 -10.46 -23.82 21.23
CA GLY A 137 -11.45 -23.81 22.30
C GLY A 137 -12.85 -24.17 21.81
N LEU A 138 -13.28 -23.56 20.71
CA LEU A 138 -14.57 -23.84 20.09
C LEU A 138 -14.62 -25.27 19.52
N GLY A 139 -13.54 -25.75 18.91
CA GLY A 139 -13.42 -27.14 18.46
C GLY A 139 -13.58 -28.14 19.61
N LEU A 140 -12.92 -27.89 20.74
CA LEU A 140 -13.05 -28.73 21.95
C LEU A 140 -14.46 -28.66 22.56
N MET A 141 -15.07 -27.47 22.61
CA MET A 141 -16.45 -27.32 23.08
C MET A 141 -17.44 -28.05 22.17
N GLY A 142 -17.22 -28.06 20.84
CA GLY A 142 -18.02 -28.84 19.91
C GLY A 142 -17.99 -30.33 20.24
N LEU A 143 -16.79 -30.89 20.50
CA LEU A 143 -16.66 -32.29 20.91
C LEU A 143 -17.34 -32.60 22.25
N ILE A 144 -17.35 -31.65 23.19
CA ILE A 144 -18.06 -31.81 24.48
C ILE A 144 -19.57 -31.76 24.28
N ALA A 145 -20.04 -30.82 23.45
CA ALA A 145 -21.44 -30.67 23.09
C ALA A 145 -21.98 -31.92 22.41
N ASP A 146 -21.23 -32.48 21.46
CA ASP A 146 -21.56 -33.74 20.78
C ASP A 146 -21.66 -34.92 21.76
N LYS A 147 -20.73 -35.02 22.72
CA LYS A 147 -20.78 -36.07 23.76
C LYS A 147 -21.97 -35.93 24.70
N ARG A 148 -22.41 -34.71 24.97
CA ARG A 148 -23.57 -34.41 25.83
C ARG A 148 -24.90 -34.42 25.05
N GLY A 149 -24.86 -34.39 23.73
CA GLY A 149 -26.04 -34.28 22.87
C GLY A 149 -26.76 -32.93 22.99
N VAL A 150 -26.05 -31.88 23.40
CA VAL A 150 -26.60 -30.52 23.55
C VAL A 150 -25.98 -29.57 22.53
N ARG A 151 -26.61 -28.41 22.31
CA ARG A 151 -26.05 -27.38 21.41
C ARG A 151 -24.80 -26.75 22.03
N ILE A 152 -23.84 -26.40 21.18
CA ILE A 152 -22.59 -25.74 21.62
C ILE A 152 -22.84 -24.46 22.43
N GLY A 153 -23.86 -23.68 22.08
CA GLY A 153 -24.23 -22.45 22.81
C GLY A 153 -24.63 -22.70 24.26
N THR A 154 -25.32 -23.80 24.58
CA THR A 154 -25.65 -24.17 25.97
C THR A 154 -24.41 -24.57 26.75
N VAL A 155 -23.44 -25.23 26.10
CA VAL A 155 -22.16 -25.57 26.71
C VAL A 155 -21.33 -24.32 26.94
N MET A 156 -21.31 -23.37 26.00
CA MET A 156 -20.64 -22.07 26.18
C MET A 156 -21.20 -21.31 27.38
N GLU A 157 -22.53 -21.26 27.53
CA GLU A 157 -23.20 -20.66 28.69
C GLU A 157 -22.84 -21.36 30.02
N ASP A 158 -22.82 -22.69 30.05
CA ASP A 158 -22.38 -23.48 31.23
C ASP A 158 -20.94 -23.15 31.66
N PHE A 159 -20.07 -22.82 30.69
CA PHE A 159 -18.68 -22.41 30.92
C PHE A 159 -18.52 -20.89 31.08
N GLY A 160 -19.61 -20.12 31.05
CA GLY A 160 -19.62 -18.67 31.26
C GLY A 160 -19.06 -17.86 30.08
N MET A 161 -19.08 -18.40 28.86
CA MET A 161 -18.68 -17.68 27.64
C MET A 161 -19.91 -17.13 26.90
N ASP A 162 -19.83 -15.87 26.46
CA ASP A 162 -20.83 -15.29 25.57
C ASP A 162 -20.46 -15.56 24.10
N GLU A 163 -21.43 -15.47 23.19
CA GLU A 163 -21.25 -15.71 21.74
C GLU A 163 -20.35 -14.64 21.07
N LYS A 164 -20.06 -13.57 21.81
CA LYS A 164 -19.25 -12.42 21.37
C LYS A 164 -17.79 -12.47 21.85
N ASP A 165 -17.48 -13.36 22.80
CA ASP A 165 -16.13 -13.61 23.30
C ASP A 165 -15.43 -14.68 22.45
#